data_AF-A0A6G0L383-F1
#
_entry.id   AF-A0A6G0L383-F1
#
_cell.length_a   1.000
_cell.length_b   1.000
_cell.length_c   1.000
_cell.angle_alpha   90.00
_cell.angle_beta   90.00
_cell.angle_gamma   90.00
#
_symmetry.space_group_name_H-M   'P 1'
#
loop_
_entity.id
_entity.type
_entity.pdbx_description
1 polymer ?
#
loop_
_entity_poly.entity_id
_entity_poly.type
_entity_poly.pdbx_seq_one_letter_code
_entity_poly.pdbx_strand_id
1 'polypeptide(L)'
;MQFRSGFLGCALYAPTTKANERRKQKLNAIVARFQFLSRNVELFGYYGFLRLIEKGAHDNLMWLGGKAAIHSASAKAAKADDDDEDVPAQEDLATVLRTNLSRYKVIIGRILDPSRVDEDGYASMPELLEQTHALDPTRPEHLRLSDRALARVVLNLQGSDPPYPNWVGNTNSGDWKKLLASEDLQATIDEVEQLLVNDKPVAVFNQKPFQDTEKGEDDSDYEIDSRPTIRPPPPSRKSDA
;
A
#
# COMPACT_ATOMS: atom_id res chain seq x y z
N MET A 1 6.50 -9.82 14.23
CA MET A 1 6.30 -8.56 13.50
C MET A 1 7.64 -7.87 13.19
N GLN A 2 8.46 -8.44 12.32
CA GLN A 2 9.81 -7.90 12.03
C GLN A 2 9.78 -6.60 11.19
N PHE A 3 8.68 -6.36 10.46
CA PHE A 3 8.56 -5.23 9.54
C PHE A 3 7.75 -4.05 10.09
N ARG A 4 7.11 -4.19 11.26
CA ARG A 4 6.21 -3.16 11.82
C ARG A 4 6.94 -1.88 12.20
N SER A 5 8.18 -1.97 12.67
CA SER A 5 9.01 -0.80 12.99
C SER A 5 9.43 -0.02 11.73
N GLY A 6 9.83 -0.70 10.66
CA GLY A 6 10.16 -0.07 9.37
C GLY A 6 8.93 0.55 8.72
N PHE A 7 7.80 -0.13 8.84
CA PHE A 7 6.52 0.34 8.34
C PHE A 7 6.05 1.62 9.06
N LEU A 8 6.07 1.62 10.39
CA LEU A 8 5.81 2.80 11.21
C LEU A 8 6.82 3.92 10.92
N GLY A 9 8.11 3.63 10.76
CA GLY A 9 9.13 4.63 10.43
C GLY A 9 8.92 5.34 9.09
N CYS A 10 8.31 4.66 8.11
CA CYS A 10 7.98 5.25 6.82
C CYS A 10 6.62 5.97 6.83
N ALA A 11 5.65 5.42 7.55
CA ALA A 11 4.32 6.00 7.75
C ALA A 11 4.33 7.26 8.62
N LEU A 12 5.27 7.37 9.57
CA LEU A 12 5.42 8.47 10.53
C LEU A 12 6.23 9.68 10.03
N TYR A 13 6.39 9.84 8.71
CA TYR A 13 7.45 10.64 8.11
C TYR A 13 8.84 10.06 8.38
N ALA A 14 9.47 9.63 7.29
CA ALA A 14 10.91 9.67 7.10
C ALA A 14 11.55 10.86 7.86
N PRO A 15 12.33 10.63 8.94
CA PRO A 15 12.88 11.68 9.80
C PRO A 15 14.05 12.37 9.10
N THR A 16 13.74 13.16 8.07
CA THR A 16 14.71 13.97 7.35
C THR A 16 14.11 15.35 7.12
N THR A 17 14.94 16.39 7.21
CA THR A 17 14.56 17.76 6.84
C THR A 17 14.70 18.01 5.34
N LYS A 18 15.22 17.02 4.59
CA LYS A 18 15.46 17.12 3.15
C LYS A 18 14.36 16.40 2.36
N ALA A 19 13.56 17.19 1.65
CA ALA A 19 12.47 16.74 0.77
C ALA A 19 12.84 15.54 -0.13
N ASN A 20 13.96 15.62 -0.85
CA ASN A 20 14.39 14.55 -1.76
C ASN A 20 14.70 13.22 -1.05
N GLU A 21 15.37 13.26 0.11
CA GLU A 21 15.65 12.05 0.89
C GLU A 21 14.34 11.46 1.44
N ARG A 22 13.39 12.31 1.83
CA ARG A 22 12.06 11.88 2.28
C ARG A 22 11.31 11.15 1.18
N ARG A 23 11.29 11.72 -0.02
CA ARG A 23 10.66 11.10 -1.21
C ARG A 23 11.29 9.75 -1.53
N LYS A 24 12.59 9.57 -1.30
CA LYS A 24 13.28 8.28 -1.49
C LYS A 24 12.85 7.25 -0.44
N GLN A 25 12.81 7.62 0.84
CA GLN A 25 12.37 6.72 1.90
C GLN A 25 10.91 6.28 1.74
N LYS A 26 10.02 7.20 1.34
CA LYS A 26 8.63 6.90 0.99
C LYS A 26 8.55 5.85 -0.13
N LEU A 27 9.29 6.04 -1.22
CA LEU A 27 9.33 5.06 -2.31
C LEU A 27 9.85 3.69 -1.83
N ASN A 28 10.94 3.65 -1.08
CA ASN A 28 11.48 2.39 -0.55
C ASN A 28 10.45 1.65 0.32
N ALA A 29 9.58 2.37 1.03
CA ALA A 29 8.49 1.77 1.78
C ALA A 29 7.42 1.12 0.87
N ILE A 30 7.07 1.78 -0.25
CA ILE A 30 6.18 1.24 -1.29
C ILE A 30 6.77 -0.05 -1.86
N VAL A 31 8.04 -0.01 -2.25
CA VAL A 31 8.74 -1.15 -2.82
C VAL A 31 8.75 -2.31 -1.81
N ALA A 32 9.10 -2.03 -0.55
CA ALA A 32 9.10 -3.05 0.50
C ALA A 32 7.70 -3.66 0.74
N ARG A 33 6.63 -2.84 0.67
CA ARG A 33 5.25 -3.32 0.75
C ARG A 33 4.97 -4.30 -0.38
N PHE A 34 5.23 -3.95 -1.63
CA PHE A 34 4.91 -4.82 -2.75
C PHE A 34 5.80 -6.06 -2.81
N GLN A 35 7.08 -5.97 -2.44
CA GLN A 35 7.94 -7.14 -2.28
C GLN A 35 7.41 -8.09 -1.20
N PHE A 36 6.93 -7.56 -0.07
CA PHE A 36 6.31 -8.38 0.96
C PHE A 36 5.04 -9.07 0.45
N LEU A 37 4.13 -8.32 -0.19
CA LEU A 37 2.89 -8.88 -0.74
C LEU A 37 3.17 -9.94 -1.81
N SER A 38 4.07 -9.65 -2.75
CA SER A 38 4.48 -10.59 -3.79
C SER A 38 5.01 -11.89 -3.21
N ARG A 39 5.93 -11.84 -2.23
CA ARG A 39 6.48 -13.04 -1.60
C ARG A 39 5.41 -13.90 -0.96
N ASN A 40 4.42 -13.30 -0.32
CA ASN A 40 3.33 -14.06 0.30
C ASN A 40 2.44 -14.72 -0.78
N VAL A 41 2.13 -14.01 -1.86
CA VAL A 41 1.34 -14.57 -2.97
C VAL A 41 2.11 -15.67 -3.71
N GLU A 42 3.40 -15.48 -3.95
CA GLU A 42 4.27 -16.49 -4.54
C GLU A 42 4.33 -17.77 -3.69
N LEU A 43 4.47 -17.61 -2.36
CA LEU A 43 4.63 -18.73 -1.43
C LEU A 43 3.32 -19.49 -1.17
N PHE A 44 2.23 -18.76 -0.91
CA PHE A 44 0.97 -19.36 -0.46
C PHE A 44 -0.10 -19.44 -1.56
N GLY A 45 0.13 -18.80 -2.70
CA GLY A 45 -0.93 -18.51 -3.67
C GLY A 45 -1.81 -17.38 -3.19
N TYR A 46 -2.60 -16.80 -4.10
CA TYR A 46 -3.45 -15.66 -3.80
C TYR A 46 -4.49 -16.00 -2.73
N TYR A 47 -5.31 -17.03 -2.93
CA TYR A 47 -6.32 -17.42 -1.94
C TYR A 47 -5.73 -18.00 -0.66
N GLY A 48 -4.56 -18.64 -0.72
CA GLY A 48 -3.84 -19.10 0.48
C GLY A 48 -3.37 -17.93 1.34
N PHE A 49 -2.77 -16.92 0.71
CA PHE A 49 -2.38 -15.68 1.37
C PHE A 49 -3.59 -14.95 1.96
N LEU A 50 -4.67 -14.79 1.18
CA LEU A 50 -5.90 -14.18 1.69
C LEU A 50 -6.47 -14.95 2.87
N ARG A 51 -6.42 -16.28 2.89
CA ARG A 51 -6.86 -17.05 4.07
C ARG A 51 -6.03 -16.74 5.31
N LEU A 52 -4.73 -16.54 5.16
CA LEU A 52 -3.85 -16.20 6.29
C LEU A 52 -4.14 -14.80 6.83
N ILE A 53 -4.40 -13.82 5.96
CA ILE A 53 -4.54 -12.41 6.36
C ILE A 53 -5.98 -11.96 6.59
N GLU A 54 -6.95 -12.47 5.83
CA GLU A 54 -8.39 -12.14 5.87
C GLU A 54 -9.24 -13.14 6.64
N LYS A 55 -8.65 -14.21 7.19
CA LYS A 55 -9.34 -15.18 8.06
C LYS A 55 -8.50 -15.64 9.24
N GLY A 56 -7.22 -15.27 9.29
CA GLY A 56 -6.32 -15.55 10.41
C GLY A 56 -6.54 -14.59 11.57
N ALA A 57 -5.45 -14.25 12.27
CA ALA A 57 -5.44 -13.28 13.35
C ALA A 57 -5.74 -11.87 12.78
N HIS A 58 -7.02 -11.57 12.59
CA HIS A 58 -7.52 -10.23 12.31
C HIS A 58 -7.24 -9.31 13.48
N ASP A 59 -6.03 -8.80 13.55
CA ASP A 59 -5.71 -7.61 14.29
C ASP A 59 -5.07 -6.66 13.28
N ASN A 60 -5.88 -5.84 12.60
CA ASN A 60 -5.53 -4.44 12.37
C ASN A 60 -4.08 -4.24 11.86
N LEU A 61 -3.82 -4.71 10.63
CA LEU A 61 -2.52 -4.63 9.94
C LEU A 61 -2.68 -4.24 8.48
N MET A 62 -3.75 -3.53 8.13
CA MET A 62 -4.03 -3.16 6.76
C MET A 62 -3.58 -1.74 6.44
N TRP A 63 -3.04 -1.01 7.41
CA TRP A 63 -2.15 0.08 7.05
C TRP A 63 -0.75 -0.46 6.76
N LEU A 64 -0.51 -0.78 5.49
CA LEU A 64 0.84 -0.97 4.92
C LEU A 64 1.38 0.34 4.31
N GLY A 65 0.81 1.47 4.72
CA GLY A 65 1.30 2.82 4.43
C GLY A 65 0.97 3.27 3.05
N GLY A 66 1.49 4.44 2.68
CA GLY A 66 1.05 5.15 1.49
C GLY A 66 -0.34 5.75 1.72
N LYS A 67 -0.93 6.25 0.63
CA LYS A 67 -2.23 6.94 0.63
C LYS A 67 -3.27 6.24 1.52
N ALA A 68 -3.92 7.02 2.38
CA ALA A 68 -5.05 6.53 3.17
C ALA A 68 -6.14 5.96 2.24
N ALA A 69 -6.83 4.91 2.70
CA ALA A 69 -7.88 4.30 1.90
C ALA A 69 -8.96 5.33 1.54
N ILE A 70 -9.53 5.27 0.33
CA ILE A 70 -10.43 6.32 -0.20
C ILE A 70 -11.64 6.60 0.71
N HIS A 71 -12.07 5.60 1.47
CA HIS A 71 -13.22 5.70 2.37
C HIS A 71 -12.87 6.33 3.74
N SER A 72 -11.59 6.45 4.08
CA SER A 72 -11.08 6.98 5.35
C SER A 72 -11.39 8.46 5.55
N ALA A 73 -11.39 8.89 6.81
CA ALA A 73 -11.57 10.29 7.17
C ALA A 73 -10.41 11.16 6.64
N SER A 74 -9.17 10.64 6.69
CA SER A 74 -8.00 11.33 6.17
C SER A 74 -8.10 11.55 4.65
N ALA A 75 -8.52 10.55 3.87
CA ALA A 75 -8.69 10.69 2.42
C ALA A 75 -9.79 11.69 2.03
N LYS A 76 -10.93 11.67 2.75
CA LYS A 76 -12.03 12.64 2.54
C LYS A 76 -11.61 14.07 2.85
N ALA A 77 -10.89 14.26 3.95
CA ALA A 77 -10.35 15.57 4.31
C ALA A 77 -9.26 16.04 3.34
N ALA A 78 -8.52 15.13 2.69
CA ALA A 78 -7.57 15.49 1.63
C ALA A 78 -8.27 15.98 0.37
N LYS A 79 -9.36 15.31 -0.05
CA LYS A 79 -10.18 15.77 -1.18
C LYS A 79 -10.82 17.13 -0.93
N ALA A 80 -11.38 17.36 0.26
CA ALA A 80 -12.02 18.63 0.58
C ALA A 80 -11.04 19.82 0.50
N ASP A 81 -9.77 19.62 0.87
CA ASP A 81 -8.73 20.66 0.73
C ASP A 81 -8.28 20.86 -0.72
N ASP A 82 -8.36 19.84 -1.59
CA ASP A 82 -8.06 19.98 -3.03
C ASP A 82 -9.16 20.75 -3.77
N ASP A 83 -10.41 20.60 -3.34
CA ASP A 83 -11.56 21.26 -3.95
C ASP A 83 -11.71 22.74 -3.50
N ASP A 84 -10.99 23.17 -2.46
CA ASP A 84 -11.11 24.48 -1.82
C ASP A 84 -9.80 25.28 -1.98
N GLU A 85 -9.72 26.15 -3.00
CA GLU A 85 -8.48 26.87 -3.36
C GLU A 85 -7.92 27.78 -2.25
N ASP A 86 -8.73 28.10 -1.23
CA ASP A 86 -8.37 28.96 -0.10
C ASP A 86 -7.89 28.20 1.15
N VAL A 87 -7.85 26.86 1.10
CA VAL A 87 -7.34 26.06 2.23
C VAL A 87 -5.81 26.05 2.18
N PRO A 88 -5.11 26.55 3.22
CA PRO A 88 -3.65 26.55 3.21
C PRO A 88 -3.14 25.11 3.07
N ALA A 89 -2.28 24.90 2.07
CA ALA A 89 -1.59 23.63 1.85
C ALA A 89 -1.09 23.09 3.20
N GLN A 90 -1.43 21.83 3.51
CA GLN A 90 -1.08 21.27 4.82
C GLN A 90 0.40 21.49 5.15
N GLU A 91 0.65 21.80 6.42
CA GLU A 91 2.00 22.05 6.89
C GLU A 91 2.77 20.74 7.08
N ASP A 92 3.96 20.66 6.49
CA ASP A 92 4.95 19.61 6.73
C ASP A 92 5.17 19.37 8.24
N LEU A 93 5.27 18.11 8.69
CA LEU A 93 5.43 17.79 10.12
C LEU A 93 6.68 18.41 10.76
N ALA A 94 7.77 18.63 10.02
CA ALA A 94 8.93 19.34 10.56
C ALA A 94 8.64 20.84 10.72
N THR A 95 7.83 21.41 9.82
CA THR A 95 7.26 22.75 10.01
C THR A 95 6.36 22.78 11.24
N VAL A 96 5.41 21.85 11.38
CA VAL A 96 4.52 21.77 12.56
C VAL A 96 5.30 21.58 13.86
N LEU A 97 6.36 20.76 13.87
CA LEU A 97 7.24 20.60 15.02
C LEU A 97 7.85 21.95 15.43
N ARG A 98 8.27 22.75 14.45
CA ARG A 98 8.92 24.04 14.66
C ARG A 98 7.94 25.16 15.01
N THR A 99 6.74 25.16 14.44
CA THR A 99 5.74 26.24 14.60
C THR A 99 4.70 25.94 15.67
N ASN A 100 4.37 24.67 15.92
CA ASN A 100 3.31 24.24 16.82
C ASN A 100 3.58 22.85 17.44
N LEU A 101 4.46 22.82 18.45
CA LEU A 101 4.86 21.60 19.16
C LEU A 101 3.68 20.82 19.77
N SER A 102 2.65 21.51 20.27
CA SER A 102 1.45 20.86 20.84
C SER A 102 0.67 20.09 19.78
N ARG A 103 0.45 20.69 18.60
CA ARG A 103 -0.19 20.03 17.45
C ARG A 103 0.64 18.85 16.96
N TYR A 104 1.96 19.02 16.88
CA TYR A 104 2.88 17.93 16.52
C TYR A 104 2.73 16.73 17.45
N LYS A 105 2.75 16.96 18.78
CA LYS A 105 2.59 15.89 19.78
C LYS A 105 1.25 15.16 19.66
N VAL A 106 0.17 15.86 19.36
CA VAL A 106 -1.15 15.23 19.13
C VAL A 106 -1.13 14.35 17.89
N ILE A 107 -0.54 14.83 16.78
CA ILE A 107 -0.43 14.05 15.54
C ILE A 107 0.40 12.78 15.78
N ILE A 108 1.59 12.91 16.36
CA ILE A 108 2.45 11.76 16.66
C ILE A 108 1.80 10.81 17.66
N GLY A 109 1.13 11.33 18.70
CA GLY A 109 0.42 10.52 19.67
C GLY A 109 -0.68 9.66 19.04
N ARG A 110 -1.42 10.20 18.06
CA ARG A 110 -2.43 9.44 17.31
C ARG A 110 -1.81 8.36 16.42
N ILE A 111 -0.76 8.69 15.68
CA ILE A 111 -0.15 7.72 14.75
C ILE A 111 0.55 6.58 15.52
N LEU A 112 1.11 6.88 16.69
CA LEU A 112 1.72 5.88 17.57
C LEU A 112 0.71 5.08 18.39
N ASP A 113 -0.57 5.44 18.38
CA ASP A 113 -1.62 4.72 19.09
C ASP A 113 -1.93 3.39 18.37
N PRO A 114 -1.57 2.23 18.95
CA PRO A 114 -1.77 0.94 18.29
C PRO A 114 -3.25 0.60 18.08
N SER A 115 -4.17 1.23 18.80
CA SER A 115 -5.61 1.04 18.63
C SER A 115 -6.19 1.79 17.44
N ARG A 116 -5.41 2.72 16.86
CA ARG A 116 -5.88 3.66 15.82
C ARG A 116 -5.06 3.58 14.53
N VAL A 117 -4.03 2.74 14.50
CA VAL A 117 -3.11 2.62 13.37
C VAL A 117 -3.81 2.22 12.07
N ASP A 118 -4.97 1.55 12.13
CA ASP A 118 -5.75 1.16 10.95
C ASP A 118 -6.99 2.03 10.70
N GLU A 119 -7.19 3.13 11.44
CA GLU A 119 -8.34 4.04 11.20
C GLU A 119 -8.38 4.55 9.76
N ASP A 120 -7.20 4.68 9.13
CA ASP A 120 -7.04 5.13 7.75
C ASP A 120 -6.55 4.01 6.80
N GLY A 121 -6.47 2.76 7.29
CA GLY A 121 -6.04 1.58 6.55
C GLY A 121 -7.08 1.08 5.55
N TYR A 122 -6.68 0.11 4.72
CA TYR A 122 -7.60 -0.55 3.79
C TYR A 122 -8.47 -1.57 4.53
N ALA A 123 -9.73 -1.72 4.14
CA ALA A 123 -10.66 -2.67 4.73
C ALA A 123 -10.38 -4.12 4.32
N SER A 124 -9.63 -4.32 3.23
CA SER A 124 -9.22 -5.65 2.75
C SER A 124 -8.01 -5.58 1.82
N MET A 125 -7.35 -6.71 1.60
CA MET A 125 -6.22 -6.85 0.70
C MET A 125 -6.60 -6.59 -0.77
N PRO A 126 -7.74 -7.09 -1.30
CA PRO A 126 -8.22 -6.68 -2.61
C PRO A 126 -8.36 -5.16 -2.75
N GLU A 127 -8.92 -4.48 -1.73
CA GLU A 127 -9.03 -3.01 -1.76
C GLU A 127 -7.66 -2.32 -1.82
N LEU A 128 -6.68 -2.79 -1.04
CA LEU A 128 -5.31 -2.30 -1.09
C LEU A 128 -4.73 -2.47 -2.50
N LEU A 129 -4.84 -3.67 -3.06
CA LEU A 129 -4.27 -4.00 -4.38
C LEU A 129 -4.89 -3.17 -5.50
N GLU A 130 -6.19 -2.90 -5.44
CA GLU A 130 -6.90 -2.05 -6.41
C GLU A 130 -6.53 -0.57 -6.25
N GLN A 131 -6.61 -0.01 -5.04
CA GLN A 131 -6.37 1.42 -4.82
C GLN A 131 -4.91 1.81 -5.04
N THR A 132 -3.99 0.86 -4.90
CA THR A 132 -2.56 1.08 -5.19
C THR A 132 -2.15 0.65 -6.59
N HIS A 133 -3.08 0.19 -7.43
CA HIS A 133 -2.84 -0.32 -8.78
C HIS A 133 -1.78 -1.42 -8.84
N ALA A 134 -1.73 -2.27 -7.81
CA ALA A 134 -0.69 -3.29 -7.66
C ALA A 134 -0.87 -4.50 -8.59
N LEU A 135 -2.06 -4.64 -9.18
CA LEU A 135 -2.41 -5.73 -10.10
C LEU A 135 -2.15 -5.38 -11.57
N ASP A 136 -1.87 -4.12 -11.89
CA ASP A 136 -1.66 -3.67 -13.27
C ASP A 136 -0.27 -4.10 -13.78
N PRO A 137 -0.16 -5.06 -14.72
CA PRO A 137 1.12 -5.56 -15.20
C PRO A 137 1.90 -4.51 -16.01
N THR A 138 1.25 -3.46 -16.49
CA THR A 138 1.89 -2.41 -17.29
C THR A 138 2.66 -1.39 -16.47
N ARG A 139 2.49 -1.41 -15.13
CA ARG A 139 3.21 -0.50 -14.24
C ARG A 139 4.67 -0.93 -14.04
N PRO A 140 5.57 0.00 -13.65
CA PRO A 140 6.93 -0.36 -13.24
C PRO A 140 6.92 -1.40 -12.12
N GLU A 141 7.79 -2.41 -12.20
CA GLU A 141 7.83 -3.57 -11.31
C GLU A 141 7.88 -3.18 -9.82
N HIS A 142 8.61 -2.10 -9.48
CA HIS A 142 8.74 -1.62 -8.11
C HIS A 142 7.47 -0.99 -7.52
N LEU A 143 6.45 -0.76 -8.34
CA LEU A 143 5.15 -0.16 -7.96
C LEU A 143 3.98 -1.13 -8.03
N ARG A 144 4.24 -2.41 -8.26
CA ARG A 144 3.21 -3.44 -8.40
C ARG A 144 3.69 -4.77 -7.82
N LEU A 145 2.82 -5.77 -7.84
CA LEU A 145 3.25 -7.13 -7.57
C LEU A 145 4.22 -7.60 -8.68
N SER A 146 5.23 -8.38 -8.29
CA SER A 146 6.12 -9.11 -9.19
C SER A 146 5.34 -9.94 -10.22
N ASP A 147 5.95 -10.21 -11.37
CA ASP A 147 5.32 -11.02 -12.43
C ASP A 147 4.93 -12.43 -11.93
N ARG A 148 5.77 -13.06 -11.10
CA ARG A 148 5.43 -14.38 -10.51
C ARG A 148 4.23 -14.29 -9.57
N ALA A 149 4.12 -13.23 -8.78
CA ALA A 149 2.95 -13.02 -7.93
C ALA A 149 1.69 -12.76 -8.77
N LEU A 150 1.77 -11.93 -9.81
CA LEU A 150 0.67 -11.69 -10.74
C LEU A 150 0.24 -12.98 -11.45
N ALA A 151 1.19 -13.79 -11.92
CA ALA A 151 0.92 -15.09 -12.51
C ALA A 151 0.22 -16.05 -11.54
N ARG A 152 0.62 -16.06 -10.26
CA ARG A 152 -0.07 -16.83 -9.21
C ARG A 152 -1.50 -16.37 -8.99
N VAL A 153 -1.78 -15.06 -9.04
CA VAL A 153 -3.15 -14.53 -8.99
C VAL A 153 -3.96 -15.07 -10.16
N VAL A 154 -3.46 -14.94 -11.39
CA VAL A 154 -4.14 -15.43 -12.60
C VAL A 154 -4.45 -16.93 -12.51
N LEU A 155 -3.45 -17.76 -12.18
CA LEU A 155 -3.61 -19.20 -12.04
C LEU A 155 -4.63 -19.57 -10.97
N ASN A 156 -4.67 -18.86 -9.84
CA ASN A 156 -5.68 -19.12 -8.80
C ASN A 156 -7.10 -18.79 -9.28
N LEU A 157 -7.28 -17.71 -10.02
CA LEU A 157 -8.58 -17.31 -10.58
C LEU A 157 -9.06 -18.26 -11.68
N GLN A 158 -8.14 -18.84 -12.46
CA GLN A 158 -8.47 -19.81 -13.52
C GLN A 158 -8.74 -21.22 -12.97
N GLY A 159 -8.05 -21.62 -11.91
CA GLY A 159 -8.10 -22.98 -11.38
C GLY A 159 -9.27 -23.28 -10.44
N SER A 160 -9.88 -22.28 -9.82
CA SER A 160 -10.98 -22.47 -8.87
C SER A 160 -11.76 -21.20 -8.61
N ASP A 161 -13.06 -21.35 -8.31
CA ASP A 161 -13.84 -20.24 -7.80
C ASP A 161 -13.24 -19.69 -6.49
N PRO A 162 -13.30 -18.36 -6.27
CA PRO A 162 -12.80 -17.78 -5.03
C PRO A 162 -13.58 -18.33 -3.84
N PRO A 163 -12.91 -18.72 -2.74
CA PRO A 163 -13.59 -19.16 -1.52
C PRO A 163 -14.55 -18.11 -0.94
N TYR A 164 -14.29 -16.83 -1.20
CA TYR A 164 -15.16 -15.72 -0.85
C TYR A 164 -15.28 -14.74 -2.02
N PRO A 165 -16.48 -14.33 -2.44
CA PRO A 165 -16.65 -13.47 -3.62
C PRO A 165 -15.91 -12.13 -3.54
N ASN A 166 -15.79 -11.54 -2.34
CA ASN A 166 -15.12 -10.25 -2.13
C ASN A 166 -13.58 -10.33 -2.19
N TRP A 167 -13.00 -11.51 -2.42
CA TRP A 167 -11.55 -11.68 -2.60
C TRP A 167 -11.07 -11.36 -4.02
N VAL A 168 -12.00 -11.21 -4.95
CA VAL A 168 -11.72 -10.86 -6.34
C VAL A 168 -12.56 -9.62 -6.67
N GLY A 169 -11.91 -8.63 -7.28
CA GLY A 169 -12.60 -7.44 -7.74
C GLY A 169 -13.33 -7.65 -9.06
N ASN A 170 -13.65 -6.56 -9.73
CA ASN A 170 -14.37 -6.63 -11.01
C ASN A 170 -13.43 -7.11 -12.13
N THR A 171 -13.54 -8.37 -12.53
CA THR A 171 -12.73 -8.97 -13.61
C THR A 171 -13.04 -8.40 -15.01
N ASN A 172 -14.11 -7.62 -15.15
CA ASN A 172 -14.50 -6.97 -16.41
C ASN A 172 -14.06 -5.50 -16.51
N SER A 173 -13.38 -4.96 -15.50
CA SER A 173 -12.86 -3.59 -15.54
C SER A 173 -11.59 -3.42 -14.69
N GLY A 174 -11.00 -2.23 -14.74
CA GLY A 174 -9.84 -1.88 -13.91
C GLY A 174 -8.64 -2.80 -14.09
N ASP A 175 -7.84 -2.92 -13.03
CA ASP A 175 -6.57 -3.64 -13.08
C ASP A 175 -6.75 -5.15 -13.12
N TRP A 176 -7.86 -5.68 -12.60
CA TRP A 176 -8.22 -7.09 -12.74
C TRP A 176 -8.40 -7.49 -14.20
N LYS A 177 -9.14 -6.69 -14.98
CA LYS A 177 -9.27 -6.94 -16.42
C LYS A 177 -7.93 -6.85 -17.13
N LYS A 178 -7.11 -5.84 -16.83
CA LYS A 178 -5.78 -5.69 -17.44
C LYS A 178 -4.89 -6.89 -17.14
N LEU A 179 -4.88 -7.35 -15.90
CA LEU A 179 -4.13 -8.52 -15.45
C LEU A 179 -4.55 -9.78 -16.22
N LEU A 180 -5.85 -10.05 -16.28
CA LEU A 180 -6.39 -11.23 -16.96
C LEU A 180 -6.22 -11.21 -18.48
N ALA A 181 -6.04 -10.02 -19.08
CA ALA A 181 -5.83 -9.84 -20.51
C ALA A 181 -4.34 -9.66 -20.89
N SER A 182 -3.41 -9.82 -19.95
CA SER A 182 -1.99 -9.54 -20.19
C SER A 182 -1.30 -10.67 -20.94
N GLU A 183 -1.04 -10.44 -22.23
CA GLU A 183 -0.25 -11.35 -23.08
C GLU A 183 1.23 -11.39 -22.65
N ASP A 184 1.78 -10.26 -22.21
CA ASP A 184 3.18 -10.14 -21.75
C ASP A 184 3.48 -11.04 -20.55
N LEU A 185 2.47 -11.35 -19.73
CA LEU A 185 2.61 -12.20 -18.55
C LEU A 185 2.57 -13.69 -18.86
N GLN A 186 2.17 -14.10 -20.08
CA GLN A 186 1.88 -15.50 -20.41
C GLN A 186 3.09 -16.41 -20.21
N ALA A 187 4.30 -15.97 -20.62
CA ALA A 187 5.52 -16.75 -20.41
C ALA A 187 5.79 -17.02 -18.92
N THR A 188 5.52 -16.03 -18.05
CA THR A 188 5.67 -16.18 -16.60
C THR A 188 4.57 -17.06 -16.01
N ILE A 189 3.34 -17.00 -16.54
CA ILE A 189 2.25 -17.90 -16.15
C ILE A 189 2.64 -19.34 -16.44
N ASP A 190 3.11 -19.63 -17.65
CA ASP A 190 3.54 -20.98 -18.05
C ASP A 190 4.71 -21.46 -17.18
N GLU A 191 5.69 -20.60 -16.89
CA GLU A 191 6.80 -20.91 -15.98
C GLU A 191 6.29 -21.29 -14.58
N VAL A 192 5.43 -20.46 -13.99
CA VAL A 192 4.89 -20.67 -12.65
C VAL A 192 4.04 -21.93 -12.59
N GLU A 193 3.21 -22.19 -13.60
CA GLU A 193 2.42 -23.41 -13.68
C GLU A 193 3.34 -24.65 -13.70
N GLN A 194 4.39 -24.64 -14.52
CA GLN A 194 5.38 -25.72 -14.54
C GLN A 194 6.09 -25.90 -13.19
N LEU A 195 6.43 -24.82 -12.50
CA LEU A 195 7.02 -24.92 -11.16
C LEU A 195 6.05 -25.62 -10.19
N LEU A 196 4.78 -25.24 -10.20
CA LEU A 196 3.75 -25.82 -9.33
C LEU A 196 3.50 -27.30 -9.63
N VAL A 197 3.39 -27.69 -10.91
CA VAL A 197 3.23 -29.09 -11.34
C VAL A 197 4.40 -29.95 -10.87
N ASN A 198 5.61 -29.38 -10.86
CA ASN A 198 6.83 -30.07 -10.44
C ASN A 198 7.12 -29.95 -8.93
N ASP A 199 6.19 -29.42 -8.12
CA ASP A 199 6.36 -29.15 -6.68
C ASP A 199 7.64 -28.34 -6.36
N LYS A 200 7.98 -27.42 -7.25
CA LYS A 200 9.12 -26.51 -7.09
C LYS A 200 8.67 -25.17 -6.49
N PRO A 201 9.55 -24.50 -5.73
CA PRO A 201 9.23 -23.21 -5.14
C PRO A 201 9.04 -22.14 -6.22
N VAL A 202 7.90 -21.45 -6.17
CA VAL A 202 7.62 -20.26 -7.00
C VAL A 202 8.28 -19.02 -6.40
N ALA A 203 8.31 -18.92 -5.07
CA ALA A 203 8.90 -17.79 -4.36
C ALA A 203 10.42 -17.79 -4.48
N VAL A 204 10.99 -16.69 -4.99
CA VAL A 204 12.44 -16.51 -5.09
C VAL A 204 12.85 -15.32 -4.23
N PHE A 205 13.51 -15.58 -3.11
CA PHE A 205 13.91 -14.54 -2.15
C PHE A 205 15.15 -13.74 -2.56
N ASN A 206 15.63 -13.91 -3.80
CA ASN A 206 16.92 -13.39 -4.29
C ASN A 206 16.77 -12.11 -5.13
N GLN A 207 15.67 -11.39 -5.02
CA GLN A 207 15.47 -10.14 -5.74
C GLN A 207 16.58 -9.14 -5.40
N LYS A 208 17.15 -8.52 -6.44
CA LYS A 208 18.15 -7.46 -6.25
C LYS A 208 17.54 -6.33 -5.43
N PRO A 209 18.29 -5.73 -4.49
CA PRO A 209 17.83 -4.53 -3.81
C PRO A 209 17.51 -3.45 -4.85
N PHE A 210 16.33 -2.85 -4.73
CA PHE A 210 15.93 -1.69 -5.53
C PHE A 210 17.02 -0.62 -5.44
N GLN A 211 17.48 -0.15 -6.59
CA GLN A 211 18.52 0.88 -6.67
C GLN A 211 17.86 2.25 -6.75
N ASP A 212 18.43 3.23 -6.04
CA ASP A 212 17.98 4.63 -6.08
C ASP A 212 17.90 5.22 -7.50
N THR A 213 18.63 4.64 -8.46
CA THR A 213 18.66 5.04 -9.87
C THR A 213 17.48 4.51 -10.69
N GLU A 214 16.72 3.52 -10.18
CA GLU A 214 15.55 2.93 -10.84
C GLU A 214 14.27 3.75 -10.58
N LYS A 215 14.40 4.86 -9.85
CA LYS A 215 13.31 5.74 -9.43
C LYS A 215 12.90 6.73 -10.53
N GLY A 216 11.62 6.74 -10.89
CA GLY A 216 10.96 7.82 -11.62
C GLY A 216 10.69 9.04 -10.74
N GLU A 217 10.54 10.21 -11.37
CA GLU A 217 10.31 11.48 -10.65
C GLU A 217 8.99 11.49 -9.87
N ASP A 218 7.99 10.67 -10.23
CA ASP A 218 6.63 10.69 -9.65
C ASP A 218 6.05 9.31 -9.29
N ASP A 219 6.85 8.48 -8.64
CA ASP A 219 6.50 7.08 -8.38
C ASP A 219 5.82 6.83 -7.02
N SER A 220 5.58 7.86 -6.21
CA SER A 220 5.15 7.69 -4.81
C SER A 220 3.64 7.86 -4.64
N ASP A 221 2.97 6.83 -4.12
CA ASP A 221 1.59 6.93 -3.60
C ASP A 221 1.54 7.56 -2.19
N TYR A 222 2.67 7.95 -1.62
CA TYR A 222 2.70 8.84 -0.46
C TYR A 222 2.61 10.27 -0.95
N GLU A 223 1.78 11.08 -0.30
CA GLU A 223 1.53 12.45 -0.77
C GLU A 223 2.82 13.26 -0.94
N ILE A 224 2.81 14.11 -1.99
CA ILE A 224 3.86 15.08 -2.32
C ILE A 224 4.16 15.93 -1.09
N ASP A 225 5.43 16.29 -0.92
CA ASP A 225 5.94 17.05 0.25
C ASP A 225 5.02 18.22 0.60
N SER A 226 4.20 18.02 1.65
CA SER A 226 3.40 18.98 2.44
C SER A 226 2.29 18.26 3.21
N ARG A 227 1.80 17.10 2.74
CA ARG A 227 0.60 16.47 3.30
C ARG A 227 0.91 15.19 4.10
N PRO A 228 0.47 15.07 5.37
CA PRO A 228 0.64 13.84 6.12
C PRO A 228 -0.30 12.73 5.62
N THR A 229 0.25 11.52 5.57
CA THR A 229 -0.48 10.31 5.20
C THR A 229 -1.64 9.98 6.16
N ILE A 230 -1.56 10.46 7.40
CA ILE A 230 -2.66 10.44 8.39
C ILE A 230 -2.83 11.85 8.97
N ARG A 231 -4.08 12.33 8.96
CA ARG A 231 -4.42 13.66 9.49
C ARG A 231 -4.73 13.59 11.00
N PRO A 232 -4.45 14.64 11.80
CA PRO A 232 -5.04 14.75 13.13
C PRO A 232 -6.58 14.82 13.04
N PRO A 233 -7.31 14.49 14.12
CA PRO A 233 -8.75 14.70 14.14
C PRO A 233 -9.05 16.18 13.89
N PRO A 234 -10.15 16.53 13.19
CA PRO A 234 -10.57 17.91 13.10
C PRO A 234 -10.71 18.48 14.52
N PRO A 235 -10.35 19.75 14.75
CA PRO A 235 -10.58 20.38 16.04
C PRO A 235 -12.06 20.22 16.37
N SER A 236 -12.37 19.79 17.60
CA SER A 236 -13.75 19.75 18.08
C SER A 236 -14.36 21.11 17.80
N ARG A 237 -15.37 21.17 16.92
CA ARG A 237 -16.19 22.38 16.80
C ARG A 237 -16.65 22.67 18.22
N LYS A 238 -16.21 23.80 18.76
CA LYS A 238 -16.82 24.33 19.97
C LYS A 238 -18.29 24.41 19.63
N SER A 239 -19.10 23.65 20.35
CA SER A 239 -20.54 23.89 20.37
C SER A 239 -20.68 25.31 20.89
N ASP A 240 -20.99 26.25 20.00
CA ASP A 240 -21.41 27.58 20.40
C ASP A 240 -22.67 27.39 21.25
N ALA A 241 -22.54 27.73 22.53
CA ALA A 241 -23.62 27.79 23.50
C ALA A 241 -24.24 29.19 23.47
#